data_AF-A0A9P4V2V1-F1
#
_entry.id   AF-A0A9P4V2V1-F1
#
_cell.length_a   1.000
_cell.length_b   1.000
_cell.length_c   1.000
_cell.angle_alpha   90.00
_cell.angle_beta   90.00
_cell.angle_gamma   90.00
#
_symmetry.space_group_name_H-M   'P 1'
#
loop_
_entity.id
_entity.type
_entity.pdbx_description
1 polymer ?
#
loop_
_entity_poly.entity_id
_entity_poly.type
_entity_poly.pdbx_seq_one_letter_code
_entity_poly.pdbx_strand_id
1 'polypeptide(L)'
;MESNNANRGGFGDSSSAAALQLGNSNRKTMPHAPPQTSNSSPPQMALRYARALGDLDNPFVNELREMYNIPRSGKGWNQPDKLSDIHPTFSNLHGNFISNTPMNVDWSAAYEYRHHTKDNTQGYELDVAEIQTVLKDPEAHVELLYESMMNCENVKDNPNSKDVKNFKSGSHDQQKLQSACRKILLDLIHRLVIGYFGPPHKNDTRLLDRRMGCEERFMWTCLALREFKSICRDALEEDSKTIILVNQAVHTMKQKEQQKKSNNKRAEAMKQIKAELEKSRRPPPDSSQSA
;
A
#
# COMPACT_ATOMS: atom_id res chain seq x y z
N MET A 1 48.95 -15.84 -32.00
CA MET A 1 49.28 -16.25 -30.62
C MET A 1 49.00 -15.06 -29.73
N GLU A 2 47.76 -14.90 -29.27
CA GLU A 2 47.39 -13.86 -28.31
C GLU A 2 46.54 -14.50 -27.23
N SER A 3 47.13 -14.59 -26.05
CA SER A 3 46.62 -15.27 -24.86
C SER A 3 45.78 -14.28 -24.06
N ASN A 4 44.46 -14.32 -24.20
CA ASN A 4 43.56 -13.56 -23.33
C ASN A 4 43.34 -14.29 -22.01
N ASN A 5 44.09 -13.83 -21.01
CA ASN A 5 44.08 -14.30 -19.64
C ASN A 5 42.85 -13.71 -18.91
N ALA A 6 41.79 -14.51 -18.78
CA ALA A 6 40.58 -14.12 -18.07
C ALA A 6 40.76 -14.29 -16.56
N ASN A 7 40.91 -13.15 -15.90
CA ASN A 7 40.97 -12.93 -14.47
C ASN A 7 39.69 -13.46 -13.77
N ARG A 8 39.78 -14.63 -13.11
CA ARG A 8 38.72 -15.16 -12.24
C ARG A 8 38.82 -14.50 -10.87
N GLY A 9 37.93 -13.56 -10.61
CA GLY A 9 37.70 -13.01 -9.28
C GLY A 9 37.16 -14.08 -8.34
N GLY A 10 37.94 -14.39 -7.30
CA GLY A 10 37.54 -15.27 -6.21
C GLY A 10 36.44 -14.64 -5.37
N PHE A 11 35.37 -15.40 -5.14
CA PHE A 11 34.42 -15.12 -4.08
C PHE A 11 35.04 -15.60 -2.77
N GLY A 12 35.52 -14.64 -1.98
CA GLY A 12 36.01 -14.88 -0.63
C GLY A 12 34.86 -15.17 0.31
N ASP A 13 34.86 -16.38 0.87
CA ASP A 13 34.15 -16.71 2.10
C ASP A 13 34.62 -15.78 3.22
N SER A 14 33.74 -14.91 3.68
CA SER A 14 33.96 -14.05 4.85
C SER A 14 32.97 -14.45 5.94
N SER A 15 33.22 -15.60 6.56
CA SER A 15 32.70 -15.88 7.90
C SER A 15 33.51 -15.04 8.89
N SER A 16 32.97 -13.89 9.30
CA SER A 16 33.44 -13.23 10.52
C SER A 16 32.31 -13.17 11.54
N ALA A 17 32.48 -13.98 12.58
CA ALA A 17 31.71 -13.92 13.81
C ALA A 17 32.07 -12.61 14.53
N ALA A 18 31.20 -11.61 14.45
CA ALA A 18 31.29 -10.41 15.27
C ALA A 18 30.48 -10.61 16.55
N ALA A 19 31.19 -10.69 17.67
CA ALA A 19 30.65 -10.75 19.02
C ALA A 19 29.81 -9.50 19.32
N LEU A 20 28.54 -9.71 19.67
CA LEU A 20 27.64 -8.68 20.20
C LEU A 20 28.04 -8.34 21.65
N GLN A 21 28.77 -7.25 21.81
CA GLN A 21 28.87 -6.56 23.10
C GLN A 21 27.53 -5.88 23.41
N LEU A 22 26.84 -6.38 24.42
CA LEU A 22 25.65 -5.77 25.00
C LEU A 22 26.05 -4.48 25.75
N GLY A 23 26.01 -3.36 25.03
CA GLY A 23 26.15 -2.02 25.61
C GLY A 23 24.89 -1.61 26.37
N ASN A 24 25.00 -1.57 27.70
CA ASN A 24 24.02 -1.00 28.62
C ASN A 24 23.77 0.48 28.29
N SER A 25 22.66 0.78 27.60
CA SER A 25 22.24 2.15 27.30
C SER A 25 21.29 2.66 28.36
N ASN A 26 21.77 3.61 29.17
CA ASN A 26 20.99 4.44 30.09
C ASN A 26 19.78 5.05 29.37
N ARG A 27 18.58 4.50 29.62
CA ARG A 27 17.31 5.12 29.17
C ARG A 27 17.06 6.37 30.01
N LYS A 28 17.40 7.52 29.44
CA LYS A 28 17.00 8.84 29.92
C LYS A 28 15.46 8.92 29.86
N THR A 29 14.81 8.86 31.01
CA THR A 29 13.36 9.03 31.14
C THR A 29 12.99 10.44 30.71
N MET A 30 12.24 10.56 29.61
CA MET A 30 11.69 11.84 29.15
C MET A 30 10.64 12.32 30.16
N PRO A 31 10.63 13.61 30.53
CA PRO A 31 9.61 14.16 31.43
C PRO A 31 8.25 14.15 30.73
N HIS A 32 7.27 13.49 31.36
CA HIS A 32 5.86 13.55 30.94
C HIS A 32 5.30 14.94 31.21
N ALA A 33 5.03 15.71 30.16
CA ALA A 33 4.26 16.94 30.25
C ALA A 33 2.80 16.61 30.64
N PRO A 34 2.16 17.42 31.49
CA PRO A 34 0.78 17.20 31.92
C PRO A 34 -0.21 17.32 30.74
N PRO A 35 -1.30 16.53 30.75
CA PRO A 35 -2.30 16.54 29.69
C PRO A 35 -3.05 17.86 29.69
N GLN A 36 -2.89 18.66 28.65
CA GLN A 36 -3.70 19.86 28.45
C GLN A 36 -5.09 19.46 27.94
N THR A 37 -6.11 19.72 28.76
CA THR A 37 -7.52 19.65 28.35
C THR A 37 -7.85 20.87 27.49
N SER A 38 -7.49 20.80 26.21
CA SER A 38 -7.82 21.84 25.24
C SER A 38 -9.21 21.59 24.66
N ASN A 39 -10.02 22.64 24.55
CA ASN A 39 -11.18 22.68 23.66
C ASN A 39 -10.65 22.45 22.24
N SER A 40 -10.65 21.19 21.80
CA SER A 40 -10.02 20.81 20.55
C SER A 40 -10.96 21.19 19.41
N SER A 41 -10.53 22.18 18.61
CA SER A 41 -11.04 22.34 17.25
C SER A 41 -11.17 20.96 16.60
N PRO A 42 -12.25 20.67 15.87
CA PRO A 42 -12.44 19.36 15.28
C PRO A 42 -11.20 18.95 14.51
N PRO A 43 -10.83 17.66 14.56
CA PRO A 43 -9.62 17.19 13.94
C PRO A 43 -9.52 17.72 12.52
N GLN A 44 -8.38 18.32 12.16
CA GLN A 44 -8.15 18.91 10.83
C GLN A 44 -8.54 17.94 9.70
N MET A 45 -8.44 16.63 9.96
CA MET A 45 -8.89 15.53 9.11
C MET A 45 -10.39 15.58 8.81
N ALA A 46 -11.25 15.69 9.84
CA ALA A 46 -12.71 15.71 9.68
C ALA A 46 -13.16 16.89 8.82
N LEU A 47 -12.52 18.06 8.95
CA LEU A 47 -12.77 19.22 8.11
C LEU A 47 -12.44 18.99 6.64
N ARG A 48 -11.29 18.36 6.37
CA ARG A 48 -10.87 18.05 5.00
C ARG A 48 -11.82 17.04 4.36
N TYR A 49 -12.27 16.03 5.09
CA TYR A 49 -13.30 15.13 4.61
C TYR A 49 -14.64 15.83 4.42
N ALA A 50 -15.13 16.62 5.38
CA ALA A 50 -16.38 17.33 5.23
C ALA A 50 -16.40 18.17 3.94
N ARG A 51 -15.29 18.86 3.64
CA ARG A 51 -15.10 19.58 2.38
C ARG A 51 -15.08 18.66 1.15
N ALA A 52 -14.37 17.53 1.21
CA ALA A 52 -14.28 16.59 0.10
C ALA A 52 -15.61 15.87 -0.20
N LEU A 53 -16.36 15.49 0.84
CA LEU A 53 -17.63 14.78 0.72
C LEU A 53 -18.76 15.72 0.25
N GLY A 54 -18.73 16.98 0.69
CA GLY A 54 -19.77 17.97 0.36
C GLY A 54 -21.18 17.45 0.67
N ASP A 55 -22.11 17.68 -0.26
CA ASP A 55 -23.52 17.29 -0.15
C ASP A 55 -23.85 15.92 -0.77
N LEU A 56 -22.84 15.12 -1.12
CA LEU A 56 -23.08 13.80 -1.70
C LEU A 56 -23.84 12.90 -0.70
N ASP A 57 -24.86 12.19 -1.16
CA ASP A 57 -25.63 11.26 -0.34
C ASP A 57 -25.69 9.88 -1.01
N ASN A 58 -24.75 9.02 -0.61
CA ASN A 58 -24.72 7.62 -1.01
C ASN A 58 -24.14 6.77 0.14
N PRO A 59 -24.32 5.44 0.12
CA PRO A 59 -23.89 4.57 1.22
C PRO A 59 -22.41 4.70 1.56
N PHE A 60 -21.53 4.78 0.57
CA PHE A 60 -20.08 4.90 0.78
C PHE A 60 -19.69 6.24 1.43
N VAL A 61 -20.26 7.34 0.96
CA VAL A 61 -20.05 8.67 1.56
C VAL A 61 -20.59 8.70 2.99
N ASN A 62 -21.72 8.06 3.26
CA ASN A 62 -22.30 7.98 4.60
C ASN A 62 -21.42 7.17 5.57
N GLU A 63 -20.80 6.08 5.08
CA GLU A 63 -19.79 5.33 5.85
C GLU A 63 -18.56 6.19 6.17
N LEU A 64 -18.05 6.96 5.20
CA LEU A 64 -16.95 7.91 5.44
C LEU A 64 -17.34 8.96 6.47
N ARG A 65 -18.57 9.50 6.37
CA ARG A 65 -19.08 10.46 7.37
C ARG A 65 -19.09 9.87 8.77
N GLU A 66 -19.59 8.65 8.92
CA GLU A 66 -19.60 7.95 10.21
C GLU A 66 -18.17 7.71 10.73
N MET A 67 -17.27 7.21 9.88
CA MET A 67 -15.87 6.94 10.24
C MET A 67 -15.12 8.16 10.77
N TYR A 68 -15.41 9.34 10.21
CA TYR A 68 -14.74 10.60 10.59
C TYR A 68 -15.62 11.54 11.43
N ASN A 69 -16.74 11.04 11.98
CA ASN A 69 -17.68 11.81 12.81
C ASN A 69 -18.19 13.11 12.15
N ILE A 70 -18.50 13.05 10.85
CA ILE A 70 -19.02 14.16 10.05
C ILE A 70 -20.55 14.06 10.02
N PRO A 71 -21.29 15.04 10.53
CA PRO A 71 -22.75 15.08 10.44
C PRO A 71 -23.24 15.10 8.98
N ARG A 72 -24.40 14.49 8.72
CA ARG A 72 -25.05 14.54 7.39
C ARG A 72 -25.51 15.97 7.08
N SER A 73 -25.33 16.43 5.84
CA SER A 73 -25.48 17.85 5.45
C SER A 73 -26.91 18.41 5.53
N GLY A 74 -27.92 17.62 5.92
CA GLY A 74 -29.30 18.10 6.13
C GLY A 74 -29.52 19.04 7.32
N LYS A 75 -28.51 19.28 8.17
CA LYS A 75 -28.61 20.20 9.32
C LYS A 75 -27.34 21.08 9.46
N GLY A 76 -27.29 22.20 8.75
CA GLY A 76 -26.61 23.40 9.24
C GLY A 76 -25.09 23.56 9.07
N TRP A 77 -24.43 22.84 8.14
CA TRP A 77 -22.98 23.02 7.89
C TRP A 77 -22.59 24.28 7.11
N ASN A 78 -23.56 25.13 6.73
CA ASN A 78 -23.30 26.40 6.04
C ASN A 78 -22.63 27.48 6.91
N GLN A 79 -22.19 27.16 8.14
CA GLN A 79 -21.41 28.05 8.99
C GLN A 79 -20.22 27.31 9.63
N PRO A 80 -18.96 27.60 9.23
CA PRO A 80 -17.77 27.04 9.88
C PRO A 80 -17.63 27.47 11.36
N ASP A 81 -18.42 28.42 11.85
CA ASP A 81 -18.33 28.91 13.23
C ASP A 81 -18.96 27.99 14.29
N LYS A 82 -19.65 26.90 13.91
CA LYS A 82 -20.30 25.96 14.85
C LYS A 82 -19.57 24.61 15.02
N LEU A 83 -18.28 24.60 14.73
CA LEU A 83 -17.44 23.41 14.80
C LEU A 83 -17.05 23.00 16.25
N SER A 84 -17.35 23.83 17.24
CA SER A 84 -17.10 23.55 18.67
C SER A 84 -17.95 22.41 19.25
N ASP A 85 -19.03 22.02 18.57
CA ASP A 85 -20.03 21.11 19.15
C ASP A 85 -19.82 19.64 18.75
N ILE A 86 -18.79 19.34 17.96
CA ILE A 86 -18.45 17.96 17.54
C ILE A 86 -17.61 17.30 18.63
N HIS A 87 -18.26 16.68 19.61
CA HIS A 87 -17.60 15.76 20.54
C HIS A 87 -17.42 14.38 19.89
N PRO A 88 -16.20 13.82 19.83
CA PRO A 88 -15.98 12.45 19.36
C PRO A 88 -16.68 11.48 20.33
N THR A 89 -17.84 10.96 19.92
CA THR A 89 -18.61 9.98 20.70
C THR A 89 -18.22 8.58 20.23
N PHE A 90 -17.00 8.16 20.55
CA PHE A 90 -16.53 6.77 20.34
C PHE A 90 -16.93 5.80 21.46
N SER A 91 -17.82 6.22 22.34
CA SER A 91 -18.30 5.42 23.47
C SER A 91 -19.62 4.75 23.07
N ASN A 92 -19.62 3.42 22.87
CA ASN A 92 -20.71 2.48 23.19
C ASN A 92 -20.67 1.14 22.40
N LEU A 93 -19.48 0.60 22.11
CA LEU A 93 -19.34 -0.83 21.86
C LEU A 93 -18.30 -1.39 22.83
N HIS A 94 -18.68 -2.47 23.53
CA HIS A 94 -17.91 -3.34 24.43
C HIS A 94 -18.28 -3.26 25.92
N GLY A 95 -18.77 -4.39 26.40
CA GLY A 95 -19.25 -4.63 27.75
C GLY A 95 -18.15 -4.70 28.82
N ASN A 96 -18.64 -4.60 30.05
CA ASN A 96 -17.92 -4.58 31.33
C ASN A 96 -16.76 -5.60 31.41
N PHE A 97 -15.53 -5.09 31.44
CA PHE A 97 -14.38 -5.83 31.95
C PHE A 97 -13.50 -4.94 32.85
N ILE A 98 -12.85 -5.62 33.80
CA ILE A 98 -12.35 -5.20 35.11
C ILE A 98 -11.33 -4.04 35.08
N SER A 99 -11.44 -3.18 36.10
CA SER A 99 -10.65 -1.97 36.36
C SER A 99 -9.17 -2.23 36.70
N ASN A 100 -8.28 -1.71 35.84
CA ASN A 100 -6.96 -1.18 36.20
C ASN A 100 -6.89 0.21 35.57
N THR A 101 -6.30 1.19 36.26
CA THR A 101 -6.27 2.63 35.94
C THR A 101 -6.42 2.88 34.44
N PRO A 102 -7.56 3.44 33.99
CA PRO A 102 -7.81 3.60 32.57
C PRO A 102 -6.71 4.51 32.05
N MET A 103 -5.77 3.98 31.26
CA MET A 103 -5.21 4.81 30.21
C MET A 103 -6.44 5.37 29.54
N ASN A 104 -6.63 6.69 29.63
CA ASN A 104 -7.64 7.38 28.86
C ASN A 104 -7.15 7.26 27.41
N VAL A 105 -7.34 6.06 26.83
CA VAL A 105 -6.95 5.73 25.47
C VAL A 105 -7.99 6.42 24.64
N ASP A 106 -7.73 7.69 24.38
CA ASP A 106 -8.44 8.39 23.34
C ASP A 106 -8.09 7.68 22.03
N TRP A 107 -8.97 6.75 21.65
CA TRP A 107 -8.86 5.95 20.43
C TRP A 107 -8.79 6.86 19.21
N SER A 108 -9.42 8.03 19.27
CA SER A 108 -9.34 9.06 18.23
C SER A 108 -7.93 9.61 18.14
N ALA A 109 -7.31 10.01 19.26
CA ALA A 109 -5.92 10.46 19.27
C ALA A 109 -4.93 9.37 18.82
N ALA A 110 -5.16 8.11 19.21
CA ALA A 110 -4.33 6.99 18.75
C ALA A 110 -4.48 6.73 17.24
N TYR A 111 -5.70 6.82 16.72
CA TYR A 111 -6.00 6.72 15.29
C TYR A 111 -5.35 7.87 14.53
N GLU A 112 -5.58 9.12 14.94
CA GLU A 112 -4.92 10.29 14.37
C GLU A 112 -3.40 10.17 14.42
N TYR A 113 -2.82 9.69 15.52
CA TYR A 113 -1.38 9.46 15.59
C TYR A 113 -0.89 8.38 14.60
N ARG A 114 -1.70 7.38 14.26
CA ARG A 114 -1.32 6.41 13.22
C ARG A 114 -1.55 6.93 11.80
N HIS A 115 -2.57 7.75 11.61
CA HIS A 115 -3.07 8.20 10.30
C HIS A 115 -2.72 9.66 9.96
N HIS A 116 -1.99 10.37 10.82
CA HIS A 116 -1.53 11.73 10.51
C HIS A 116 -0.59 11.72 9.32
N THR A 117 -0.72 12.75 8.49
CA THR A 117 0.18 12.99 7.37
C THR A 117 1.58 13.19 7.92
N LYS A 118 2.49 12.26 7.61
CA LYS A 118 3.92 12.38 7.97
C LYS A 118 4.69 13.27 7.00
N ASP A 119 4.04 13.67 5.93
CA ASP A 119 4.57 14.54 4.91
C ASP A 119 4.17 16.00 5.21
N ASN A 120 5.16 16.83 5.54
CA ASN A 120 5.01 18.27 5.72
C ASN A 120 4.72 19.01 4.41
N THR A 121 4.51 18.31 3.30
CA THR A 121 4.19 18.93 2.03
C THR A 121 2.73 19.39 2.01
N GLN A 122 2.49 20.48 2.76
CA GLN A 122 1.33 21.36 2.77
C GLN A 122 0.96 21.94 1.38
N GLY A 123 1.47 21.39 0.28
CA GLY A 123 1.36 21.97 -1.06
C GLY A 123 0.36 21.30 -2.00
N TYR A 124 -0.33 20.23 -1.59
CA TYR A 124 -1.43 19.70 -2.40
C TYR A 124 -2.73 20.36 -1.99
N GLU A 125 -3.14 21.34 -2.80
CA GLU A 125 -4.49 21.85 -2.74
C GLU A 125 -5.46 20.69 -3.03
N LEU A 126 -6.43 20.52 -2.13
CA LEU A 126 -7.44 19.48 -2.25
C LEU A 126 -8.31 19.80 -3.46
N ASP A 127 -8.20 19.01 -4.53
CA ASP A 127 -9.14 19.10 -5.66
C ASP A 127 -10.46 18.42 -5.29
N VAL A 128 -11.34 19.21 -4.67
CA VAL A 128 -12.65 18.75 -4.21
C VAL A 128 -13.51 18.29 -5.38
N ALA A 129 -13.41 18.94 -6.55
CA ALA A 129 -14.26 18.63 -7.69
C ALA A 129 -13.93 17.24 -8.28
N GLU A 130 -12.64 16.92 -8.37
CA GLU A 130 -12.17 15.62 -8.85
C GLU A 130 -12.56 14.49 -7.88
N ILE A 131 -12.37 14.71 -6.57
CA ILE A 131 -12.76 13.74 -5.55
C ILE A 131 -14.28 13.50 -5.56
N GLN A 132 -15.07 14.57 -5.63
CA GLN A 132 -16.52 14.46 -5.70
C GLN A 132 -16.98 13.74 -6.98
N THR A 133 -16.24 13.88 -8.08
CA THR A 133 -16.55 13.15 -9.33
C THR A 133 -16.43 11.64 -9.12
N VAL A 134 -15.38 11.17 -8.44
CA VAL A 134 -15.23 9.75 -8.08
C VAL A 134 -16.29 9.32 -7.07
N LEU A 135 -16.58 10.15 -6.07
CA LEU A 135 -17.54 9.84 -5.01
C LEU A 135 -19.01 9.89 -5.44
N LYS A 136 -19.34 10.43 -6.62
CA LYS A 136 -20.72 10.42 -7.16
C LYS A 136 -21.21 9.00 -7.43
N ASP A 137 -20.33 8.14 -7.93
CA ASP A 137 -20.64 6.74 -8.23
C ASP A 137 -19.51 5.81 -7.77
N PRO A 138 -19.37 5.59 -6.45
CA PRO A 138 -18.27 4.82 -5.91
C PRO A 138 -18.33 3.34 -6.32
N GLU A 139 -19.53 2.78 -6.55
CA GLU A 139 -19.68 1.37 -6.92
C GLU A 139 -19.25 1.10 -8.37
N ALA A 140 -19.45 2.03 -9.31
CA ALA A 140 -18.88 1.92 -10.65
C ALA A 140 -17.33 1.89 -10.63
N HIS A 141 -16.72 2.66 -9.73
CA HIS A 141 -15.25 2.64 -9.56
C HIS A 141 -14.77 1.33 -8.91
N VAL A 142 -15.54 0.79 -7.96
CA VAL A 142 -15.28 -0.54 -7.37
C VAL A 142 -15.40 -1.64 -8.42
N GLU A 143 -16.39 -1.56 -9.31
CA GLU A 143 -16.56 -2.49 -10.43
C GLU A 143 -15.35 -2.43 -11.38
N LEU A 144 -14.87 -1.24 -11.75
CA LEU A 144 -13.67 -1.12 -12.59
C LEU A 144 -12.40 -1.69 -11.92
N LEU A 145 -12.24 -1.49 -10.60
CA LEU A 145 -11.16 -2.11 -9.83
C LEU A 145 -11.29 -3.64 -9.84
N TYR A 146 -12.50 -4.17 -9.66
CA TYR A 146 -12.78 -5.60 -9.69
C TYR A 146 -12.47 -6.20 -11.06
N GLU A 147 -12.96 -5.61 -12.14
CA GLU A 147 -12.64 -6.00 -13.51
C GLU A 147 -11.13 -5.99 -13.76
N SER A 148 -10.42 -4.97 -13.27
CA SER A 148 -8.96 -4.88 -13.39
C SER A 148 -8.26 -6.00 -12.63
N MET A 149 -8.71 -6.36 -11.43
CA MET A 149 -8.18 -7.51 -10.68
C MET A 149 -8.45 -8.83 -11.39
N MET A 150 -9.63 -8.98 -12.02
CA MET A 150 -10.01 -10.21 -12.72
C MET A 150 -9.40 -10.36 -14.12
N ASN A 151 -8.99 -9.26 -14.76
CA ASN A 151 -8.36 -9.30 -16.08
C ASN A 151 -7.11 -10.19 -16.10
N CYS A 152 -7.16 -11.33 -16.76
CA CYS A 152 -6.02 -12.23 -16.93
C CYS A 152 -5.35 -12.14 -18.31
N GLU A 153 -5.79 -11.19 -19.14
CA GLU A 153 -5.24 -10.94 -20.48
C GLU A 153 -4.07 -9.96 -20.41
N ASN A 154 -3.04 -10.20 -21.23
CA ASN A 154 -1.86 -9.33 -21.33
C ASN A 154 -1.15 -9.04 -19.98
N VAL A 155 -1.29 -9.94 -19.00
CA VAL A 155 -0.60 -9.82 -17.71
C VAL A 155 0.91 -9.90 -17.88
N LYS A 156 1.63 -9.01 -17.21
CA LYS A 156 3.09 -8.92 -17.24
C LYS A 156 3.77 -9.94 -16.33
N ASP A 157 3.07 -10.57 -15.38
CA ASP A 157 3.64 -11.68 -14.60
C ASP A 157 4.03 -12.86 -15.49
N ASN A 158 4.80 -13.81 -14.94
CA ASN A 158 5.04 -15.07 -15.62
C ASN A 158 3.70 -15.82 -15.77
N PRO A 159 3.30 -16.27 -16.98
CA PRO A 159 2.02 -16.97 -17.18
C PRO A 159 1.90 -18.27 -16.37
N ASN A 160 3.03 -18.86 -15.97
CA ASN A 160 3.10 -20.05 -15.15
C ASN A 160 3.21 -19.77 -13.64
N SER A 161 3.24 -18.49 -13.24
CA SER A 161 3.28 -18.10 -11.82
C SER A 161 2.03 -18.60 -11.07
N LYS A 162 2.21 -18.84 -9.77
CA LYS A 162 1.10 -19.24 -8.88
C LYS A 162 -0.01 -18.17 -8.88
N ASP A 163 0.37 -16.89 -8.88
CA ASP A 163 -0.57 -15.77 -8.87
C ASP A 163 -1.47 -15.79 -10.11
N VAL A 164 -0.91 -15.89 -11.31
CA VAL A 164 -1.71 -15.95 -12.55
C VAL A 164 -2.61 -17.18 -12.59
N LYS A 165 -2.12 -18.35 -12.13
CA LYS A 165 -2.93 -19.57 -12.09
C LYS A 165 -4.13 -19.45 -11.15
N ASN A 166 -3.93 -18.86 -9.98
CA ASN A 166 -5.00 -18.64 -8.99
C ASN A 166 -6.09 -17.70 -9.51
N PHE A 167 -5.73 -16.63 -10.23
CA PHE A 167 -6.71 -15.73 -10.83
C PHE A 167 -7.44 -16.39 -12.01
N LYS A 168 -6.75 -17.17 -12.84
CA LYS A 168 -7.35 -17.89 -13.98
C LYS A 168 -8.30 -19.01 -13.58
N SER A 169 -8.09 -19.66 -12.43
CA SER A 169 -8.99 -20.71 -11.95
C SER A 169 -10.35 -20.17 -11.50
N GLY A 170 -10.49 -18.85 -11.31
CA GLY A 170 -11.71 -18.25 -10.76
C GLY A 170 -12.00 -18.69 -9.32
N SER A 171 -11.02 -19.25 -8.62
CA SER A 171 -11.19 -19.82 -7.28
C SER A 171 -11.16 -18.78 -6.16
N HIS A 172 -11.14 -17.48 -6.51
CA HIS A 172 -11.14 -16.42 -5.53
C HIS A 172 -12.55 -16.20 -4.98
N ASP A 173 -12.65 -16.01 -3.68
CA ASP A 173 -13.87 -15.55 -3.05
C ASP A 173 -14.21 -14.13 -3.57
N GLN A 174 -15.37 -14.01 -4.20
CA GLN A 174 -15.88 -12.77 -4.76
C GLN A 174 -16.07 -11.69 -3.68
N GLN A 175 -16.51 -12.06 -2.47
CA GLN A 175 -16.68 -11.10 -1.39
C GLN A 175 -15.33 -10.53 -0.93
N LYS A 176 -14.31 -11.38 -0.87
CA LYS A 176 -12.94 -10.96 -0.56
C LYS A 176 -12.41 -9.99 -1.60
N LEU A 177 -12.62 -10.26 -2.89
CA LEU A 177 -12.22 -9.36 -3.98
C LEU A 177 -12.92 -8.00 -3.88
N GLN A 178 -14.25 -7.99 -3.77
CA GLN A 178 -15.02 -6.74 -3.65
C GLN A 178 -14.63 -5.94 -2.42
N SER A 179 -14.38 -6.60 -1.28
CA SER A 179 -13.91 -5.94 -0.06
C SER A 179 -12.53 -5.28 -0.27
N ALA A 180 -11.61 -5.96 -0.96
CA ALA A 180 -10.31 -5.38 -1.30
C ALA A 180 -10.46 -4.17 -2.25
N CYS A 181 -11.35 -4.23 -3.25
CA CYS A 181 -11.63 -3.11 -4.15
C CYS A 181 -12.19 -1.89 -3.39
N ARG A 182 -13.15 -2.09 -2.48
CA ARG A 182 -13.67 -1.01 -1.62
C ARG A 182 -12.58 -0.43 -0.71
N LYS A 183 -11.71 -1.28 -0.17
CA LYS A 183 -10.56 -0.84 0.62
C LYS A 183 -9.56 -0.01 -0.20
N ILE A 184 -9.27 -0.42 -1.44
CA ILE A 184 -8.44 0.37 -2.38
C ILE A 184 -9.06 1.75 -2.62
N LEU A 185 -10.36 1.82 -2.90
CA LEU A 185 -11.06 3.10 -3.11
C LEU A 185 -11.01 3.97 -1.85
N LEU A 186 -11.27 3.40 -0.67
CA LEU A 186 -11.15 4.08 0.62
C LEU A 186 -9.75 4.68 0.83
N ASP A 187 -8.70 3.89 0.62
CA ASP A 187 -7.31 4.34 0.78
C ASP A 187 -6.94 5.42 -0.25
N LEU A 188 -7.52 5.38 -1.45
CA LEU A 188 -7.36 6.41 -2.48
C LEU A 188 -7.98 7.73 -2.07
N ILE A 189 -9.23 7.72 -1.60
CA ILE A 189 -9.87 8.94 -1.08
C ILE A 189 -9.08 9.47 0.12
N HIS A 190 -8.66 8.60 1.04
CA HIS A 190 -7.85 9.00 2.19
C HIS A 190 -6.54 9.67 1.78
N ARG A 191 -5.85 9.13 0.77
CA ARG A 191 -4.63 9.73 0.23
C ARG A 191 -4.86 11.13 -0.36
N LEU A 192 -5.99 11.35 -1.02
CA LEU A 192 -6.30 12.64 -1.64
C LEU A 192 -6.76 13.67 -0.62
N VAL A 193 -7.56 13.24 0.35
CA VAL A 193 -8.12 14.12 1.39
C VAL A 193 -7.06 14.54 2.40
N ILE A 194 -6.18 13.63 2.83
CA ILE A 194 -5.28 13.88 3.96
C ILE A 194 -3.82 14.03 3.51
N GLY A 195 -3.43 13.31 2.47
CA GLY A 195 -2.05 13.24 2.01
C GLY A 195 -1.44 11.86 2.21
N TYR A 196 -0.12 11.77 2.10
CA TYR A 196 0.62 10.51 2.26
C TYR A 196 0.61 10.04 3.73
N PHE A 197 0.16 8.80 3.96
CA PHE A 197 0.05 8.18 5.29
C PHE A 197 0.86 6.88 5.44
N GLY A 198 1.87 6.66 4.59
CA GLY A 198 2.73 5.49 4.65
C GLY A 198 4.03 5.66 5.46
N PRO A 199 4.93 4.66 5.46
CA PRO A 199 6.24 4.78 6.10
C PRO A 199 7.05 5.97 5.51
N PRO A 200 7.65 6.84 6.34
CA PRO A 200 8.35 8.05 5.88
C PRO A 200 9.46 7.78 4.85
N HIS A 201 10.28 6.75 5.09
CA HIS A 201 11.41 6.39 4.23
C HIS A 201 11.01 5.98 2.80
N LYS A 202 9.72 5.70 2.56
CA LYS A 202 9.24 5.38 1.22
C LYS A 202 8.73 6.62 0.47
N ASN A 203 8.61 7.78 1.10
CA ASN A 203 7.97 8.94 0.47
C ASN A 203 8.83 9.59 -0.63
N ASP A 204 10.15 9.66 -0.43
CA ASP A 204 11.04 10.45 -1.28
C ASP A 204 11.27 9.88 -2.69
N THR A 205 11.08 8.58 -2.90
CA THR A 205 11.38 7.90 -4.17
C THR A 205 10.28 8.02 -5.23
N ARG A 206 9.27 8.88 -4.99
CA ARG A 206 7.94 8.80 -5.65
C ARG A 206 7.47 10.11 -6.28
N LEU A 207 8.38 10.90 -6.84
CA LEU A 207 8.06 12.23 -7.39
C LEU A 207 6.94 12.20 -8.45
N LEU A 208 6.88 11.16 -9.27
CA LEU A 208 5.82 10.99 -10.28
C LEU A 208 4.46 10.80 -9.60
N ASP A 209 4.36 9.81 -8.71
CA ASP A 209 3.11 9.49 -8.04
C ASP A 209 2.62 10.59 -7.11
N ARG A 210 3.53 11.44 -6.62
CA ARG A 210 3.19 12.53 -5.71
C ARG A 210 2.29 13.57 -6.38
N ARG A 211 2.51 13.86 -7.67
CA ARG A 211 1.81 14.92 -8.42
C ARG A 211 0.49 14.49 -9.07
N MET A 212 0.15 13.20 -9.01
CA MET A 212 -1.06 12.69 -9.63
C MET A 212 -2.32 13.16 -8.89
N GLY A 213 -3.30 13.61 -9.67
CA GLY A 213 -4.68 13.86 -9.24
C GLY A 213 -5.42 12.58 -8.85
N CYS A 214 -6.70 12.71 -8.53
CA CYS A 214 -7.58 11.62 -8.15
C CYS A 214 -7.78 10.60 -9.28
N GLU A 215 -8.20 11.07 -10.45
CA GLU A 215 -8.52 10.25 -11.62
C GLU A 215 -7.26 9.57 -12.16
N GLU A 216 -6.18 10.33 -12.34
CA GLU A 216 -4.91 9.77 -12.81
C GLU A 216 -4.40 8.67 -11.87
N ARG A 217 -4.44 8.90 -10.55
CA ARG A 217 -4.04 7.90 -9.55
C ARG A 217 -4.93 6.67 -9.58
N PHE A 218 -6.25 6.85 -9.73
CA PHE A 218 -7.20 5.76 -9.84
C PHE A 218 -6.92 4.91 -11.08
N MET A 219 -6.67 5.53 -12.24
CA MET A 219 -6.35 4.85 -13.48
C MET A 219 -5.04 4.08 -13.40
N TRP A 220 -3.98 4.65 -12.81
CA TRP A 220 -2.73 3.92 -12.58
C TRP A 220 -2.89 2.76 -11.61
N THR A 221 -3.76 2.89 -10.60
CA THR A 221 -4.08 1.80 -9.68
C THR A 221 -4.78 0.66 -10.41
N CYS A 222 -5.78 0.97 -11.25
CA CYS A 222 -6.44 -0.01 -12.11
C CYS A 222 -5.45 -0.70 -13.05
N LEU A 223 -4.57 0.07 -13.71
CA LEU A 223 -3.57 -0.47 -14.63
C LEU A 223 -2.59 -1.40 -13.91
N ALA A 224 -2.13 -1.05 -12.71
CA ALA A 224 -1.25 -1.89 -11.91
C ALA A 224 -1.90 -3.24 -11.56
N LEU A 225 -3.17 -3.24 -11.16
CA LEU A 225 -3.94 -4.46 -10.86
C LEU A 225 -4.20 -5.29 -12.13
N ARG A 226 -4.45 -4.61 -13.25
CA ARG A 226 -4.68 -5.23 -14.55
C ARG A 226 -3.44 -5.98 -15.07
N GLU A 227 -2.28 -5.35 -14.99
CA GLU A 227 -1.03 -5.89 -15.54
C GLU A 227 -0.32 -6.88 -14.60
N PHE A 228 -0.49 -6.76 -13.29
CA PHE A 228 0.24 -7.59 -12.31
C PHE A 228 -0.67 -8.27 -11.29
N LYS A 229 -0.91 -9.58 -11.45
CA LYS A 229 -1.61 -10.43 -10.49
C LYS A 229 -0.85 -10.60 -9.18
N SER A 230 0.48 -10.49 -9.22
CA SER A 230 1.26 -10.44 -7.98
C SER A 230 0.93 -9.20 -7.12
N ILE A 231 0.52 -8.07 -7.71
CA ILE A 231 -0.01 -6.90 -6.97
C ILE A 231 -1.41 -7.20 -6.44
N CYS A 232 -2.26 -7.86 -7.23
CA CYS A 232 -3.61 -8.24 -6.79
C CYS A 232 -3.57 -9.17 -5.57
N ARG A 233 -2.67 -10.16 -5.56
CA ARG A 233 -2.42 -11.01 -4.38
C ARG A 233 -1.99 -10.16 -3.17
N ASP A 234 -1.00 -9.28 -3.35
CA ASP A 234 -0.50 -8.43 -2.26
C ASP A 234 -1.63 -7.57 -1.65
N ALA A 235 -2.53 -7.03 -2.47
CA ALA A 235 -3.70 -6.26 -2.01
C ALA A 235 -4.78 -7.11 -1.32
N LEU A 236 -4.91 -8.39 -1.69
CA LEU A 236 -5.85 -9.34 -1.05
C LEU A 236 -5.34 -9.89 0.30
N GLU A 237 -4.04 -9.81 0.56
CA GLU A 237 -3.41 -10.42 1.73
C GLU A 237 -3.01 -9.39 2.79
N GLU A 238 -2.66 -8.15 2.39
CA GLU A 238 -2.11 -7.18 3.32
C GLU A 238 -2.54 -5.72 2.99
N ASP A 239 -3.32 -5.10 3.89
CA ASP A 239 -3.77 -3.70 3.76
C ASP A 239 -2.61 -2.71 3.59
N SER A 240 -1.46 -2.97 4.20
CA SER A 240 -0.27 -2.12 4.04
C SER A 240 0.18 -2.03 2.59
N LYS A 241 -0.05 -3.09 1.79
CA LYS A 241 0.26 -3.14 0.36
C LYS A 241 -0.77 -2.36 -0.45
N THR A 242 -2.03 -2.35 -0.04
CA THR A 242 -3.07 -1.50 -0.63
C THR A 242 -2.74 -0.02 -0.46
N ILE A 243 -2.36 0.39 0.76
CA ILE A 243 -1.89 1.75 1.06
C ILE A 243 -0.69 2.09 0.18
N ILE A 244 0.29 1.20 0.09
CA ILE A 244 1.47 1.41 -0.76
C ILE A 244 1.07 1.55 -2.23
N LEU A 245 0.21 0.67 -2.75
CA LEU A 245 -0.25 0.67 -4.14
C LEU A 245 -0.87 2.01 -4.52
N VAL A 246 -1.87 2.47 -3.76
CA VAL A 246 -2.56 3.73 -4.00
C VAL A 246 -1.62 4.94 -3.93
N ASN A 247 -0.67 4.90 -2.99
CA ASN A 247 0.30 5.97 -2.81
C ASN A 247 1.31 6.06 -3.96
N GLN A 248 1.63 4.93 -4.60
CA GLN A 248 2.73 4.85 -5.56
C GLN A 248 2.55 3.75 -6.64
N ALA A 249 1.43 3.79 -7.35
CA ALA A 249 1.07 2.76 -8.33
C ALA A 249 2.14 2.63 -9.43
N VAL A 250 2.62 3.75 -9.99
CA VAL A 250 3.63 3.77 -11.05
C VAL A 250 4.95 3.18 -10.56
N HIS A 251 5.40 3.61 -9.37
CA HIS A 251 6.62 3.06 -8.79
C HIS A 251 6.50 1.56 -8.49
N THR A 252 5.34 1.11 -7.99
CA THR A 252 5.08 -0.30 -7.68
C THR A 252 5.16 -1.15 -8.94
N MET A 253 4.58 -0.69 -10.05
CA MET A 253 4.70 -1.37 -11.35
C MET A 253 6.16 -1.46 -11.81
N LYS A 254 6.91 -0.35 -11.78
CA LYS A 254 8.33 -0.33 -12.16
C LYS A 254 9.16 -1.31 -11.33
N GLN A 255 8.90 -1.41 -10.02
CA GLN A 255 9.56 -2.39 -9.16
C GLN A 255 9.25 -3.83 -9.60
N LYS A 256 8.00 -4.16 -9.90
CA LYS A 256 7.61 -5.50 -10.38
C LYS A 256 8.26 -5.82 -11.74
N GLU A 257 8.34 -4.86 -12.65
CA GLU A 257 9.06 -5.03 -13.93
C GLU A 257 10.56 -5.29 -13.73
N GLN A 258 11.21 -4.56 -12.83
CA GLN A 258 12.62 -4.77 -12.50
C GLN A 258 12.85 -6.15 -11.86
N GLN A 259 11.97 -6.56 -10.94
CA GLN A 259 12.00 -7.89 -10.33
C GLN A 259 11.85 -8.99 -11.39
N LYS A 260 10.93 -8.83 -12.34
CA LYS A 260 10.77 -9.76 -13.48
C LYS A 260 12.05 -9.87 -14.30
N LYS A 261 12.65 -8.74 -14.70
CA LYS A 261 13.92 -8.71 -15.46
C LYS A 261 15.04 -9.42 -14.70
N SER A 262 15.18 -9.16 -13.41
CA SER A 262 16.18 -9.80 -12.55
C SER A 262 15.98 -11.32 -12.45
N ASN A 263 14.73 -11.76 -12.21
CA ASN A 263 14.39 -13.17 -12.11
C ASN A 263 14.62 -13.92 -13.42
N ASN A 264 14.31 -13.30 -14.57
CA ASN A 264 14.58 -13.88 -15.89
C ASN A 264 16.08 -14.08 -16.12
N LYS A 265 16.90 -13.06 -15.84
CA LYS A 265 18.36 -13.16 -15.94
C LYS A 265 18.93 -14.29 -15.06
N ARG A 266 18.41 -14.41 -13.84
CA ARG A 266 18.81 -15.51 -12.93
C ARG A 266 18.41 -16.88 -13.47
N ALA A 267 17.20 -17.01 -14.04
CA ALA A 267 16.73 -18.25 -14.62
C ALA A 267 17.56 -18.68 -15.84
N GLU A 268 17.94 -17.73 -16.70
CA GLU A 268 18.82 -17.97 -17.85
C GLU A 268 20.21 -18.43 -17.41
N ALA A 269 20.81 -17.77 -16.42
CA ALA A 269 22.10 -18.18 -15.87
C ALA A 269 22.06 -19.60 -15.30
N MET A 270 21.01 -19.95 -14.55
CA MET A 270 20.83 -21.31 -14.02
C MET A 270 20.66 -22.35 -15.13
N LYS A 271 20.00 -22.00 -16.24
CA LYS A 271 19.84 -22.89 -17.40
C LYS A 271 21.20 -23.15 -18.09
N GLN A 272 22.04 -22.12 -18.22
CA GLN A 272 23.38 -22.25 -18.79
C GLN A 272 24.26 -23.15 -17.92
N ILE A 273 24.31 -22.91 -16.60
CA ILE A 273 25.07 -23.74 -15.65
C ILE A 273 24.61 -25.20 -15.72
N LYS A 274 23.30 -25.46 -15.78
CA LYS A 274 22.76 -26.82 -15.90
C LYS A 274 23.17 -27.50 -17.21
N ALA A 275 23.17 -26.75 -18.32
CA ALA A 275 23.58 -27.28 -19.62
C ALA A 275 25.09 -27.60 -19.65
N GLU A 276 25.92 -26.77 -19.03
CA GLU A 276 27.36 -27.02 -18.90
C GLU A 276 27.65 -28.23 -18.02
N LEU A 277 26.94 -28.38 -16.91
CA LEU A 277 27.06 -29.55 -16.02
C LEU A 277 26.60 -30.85 -16.71
N GLU A 278 25.55 -30.78 -17.53
CA GLU A 278 25.10 -31.93 -18.31
C GLU A 278 26.12 -32.30 -19.40
N LYS A 279 26.76 -31.31 -20.02
CA LYS A 279 27.82 -31.54 -21.01
C LYS A 279 29.07 -32.17 -20.38
N SER A 280 29.45 -31.75 -19.17
CA SER A 280 30.59 -32.33 -18.45
C SER A 280 30.33 -33.72 -17.89
N ARG A 281 29.05 -34.08 -17.68
CA ARG A 281 28.64 -35.43 -17.25
C ARG A 281 28.61 -36.48 -18.35
N ARG A 282 28.58 -36.07 -19.63
CA ARG A 282 28.60 -37.04 -20.74
C ARG A 282 29.99 -37.70 -20.80
N PRO A 283 30.07 -39.04 -20.68
CA PRO A 283 31.34 -39.73 -20.85
C PRO A 283 31.90 -39.42 -22.25
N PRO A 284 33.24 -39.33 -22.41
CA PRO A 284 33.84 -39.13 -23.72
C PRO A 284 33.36 -40.23 -24.68
N PRO A 285 33.12 -39.91 -25.95
CA PRO A 285 32.71 -40.90 -26.94
C PRO A 285 33.73 -42.05 -26.94
N ASP A 286 33.23 -43.27 -26.79
CA ASP A 286 34.04 -44.47 -26.70
C ASP A 286 34.86 -44.64 -27.99
N SER A 287 36.17 -44.41 -27.91
CA SER A 287 37.09 -44.42 -29.05
C SER A 287 37.29 -45.82 -29.65
N SER A 288 36.64 -46.84 -29.09
CA SER A 288 36.80 -48.25 -29.45
C SER A 288 35.91 -48.74 -30.60
N GLN A 289 35.05 -47.91 -31.20
CA GLN A 289 34.18 -48.30 -32.33
C GLN A 289 34.69 -47.92 -33.73
N SER A 290 35.91 -47.37 -33.85
CA SER A 290 36.57 -47.16 -35.14
C SER A 290 37.59 -48.28 -35.39
N ALA A 291 37.10 -49.44 -35.84
CA ALA A 291 37.89 -50.54 -36.39
C ALA A 291 37.21 -51.05 -37.66
#